data_AF-A0A543NNX4-F1
#
_entry.id   AF-A0A543NNX4-F1
#
_cell.length_a   1.000
_cell.length_b   1.000
_cell.length_c   1.000
_cell.angle_alpha   90.00
_cell.angle_beta   90.00
_cell.angle_gamma   90.00
#
_symmetry.space_group_name_H-M   'P 1'
#
loop_
_entity.id
_entity.type
_entity.pdbx_description
1 polymer ?
#
loop_
_entity_poly.entity_id
_entity_poly.type
_entity_poly.pdbx_seq_one_letter_code
_entity_poly.pdbx_strand_id
1 'polypeptide(L)'
;MAIAALITWLVTAVGGFLMLSIWVAHGGARADAPGTSHLPPALVFGHLGVAVVGLVLWISYVLTDNHAVAWIAFALLLVVAALGFVMLARWWNTPAASGTASGNGEESGAGRAAESHFPVAIIAGHGVFAAATLLFSFLAALGL
;
A
#
# COMPACT_ATOMS: atom_id res chain seq x y z
N MET A 1 19.08 -12.60 -4.79
CA MET A 1 18.24 -11.48 -4.30
C MET A 1 16.99 -11.86 -3.47
N ALA A 2 16.64 -13.15 -3.34
CA ALA A 2 15.36 -13.57 -2.74
C ALA A 2 15.12 -13.12 -1.28
N ILE A 3 16.14 -13.22 -0.42
CA ILE A 3 16.06 -12.80 0.99
C ILE A 3 15.95 -11.28 1.11
N ALA A 4 16.67 -10.53 0.28
CA ALA A 4 16.58 -9.07 0.24
C ALA A 4 15.15 -8.64 -0.12
N ALA A 5 14.55 -9.26 -1.15
CA ALA A 5 13.15 -9.02 -1.51
C ALA A 5 12.19 -9.34 -0.35
N LEU A 6 12.41 -10.44 0.38
CA LEU A 6 11.59 -10.79 1.54
C LEU A 6 11.70 -9.73 2.64
N ILE A 7 12.91 -9.33 3.00
CA ILE A 7 13.14 -8.31 4.04
C ILE A 7 12.48 -6.98 3.65
N THR A 8 12.70 -6.50 2.42
CA THR A 8 12.07 -5.25 1.98
C THR A 8 10.56 -5.36 1.93
N TRP A 9 10.00 -6.51 1.52
CA TRP A 9 8.55 -6.73 1.56
C TRP A 9 8.00 -6.65 2.98
N LEU A 10 8.67 -7.29 3.96
CA LEU A 10 8.24 -7.22 5.35
C LEU A 10 8.28 -5.78 5.89
N VAL A 11 9.32 -5.00 5.57
CA VAL A 11 9.40 -3.59 5.94
C VAL A 11 8.28 -2.76 5.27
N THR A 12 8.03 -2.97 3.98
CA THR A 12 6.91 -2.35 3.26
C THR A 12 5.57 -2.71 3.91
N ALA A 13 5.37 -3.97 4.30
CA ALA A 13 4.16 -4.45 4.93
C ALA A 13 3.92 -3.74 6.26
N VAL A 14 4.94 -3.53 7.10
CA VAL A 14 4.82 -2.74 8.34
C VAL A 14 4.33 -1.33 8.03
N GLY A 15 4.92 -0.64 7.05
CA GLY A 15 4.45 0.68 6.62
C GLY A 15 2.98 0.66 6.15
N GLY A 16 2.60 -0.38 5.40
CA GLY A 16 1.23 -0.59 4.95
C GLY A 16 0.24 -0.80 6.09
N PHE A 17 0.60 -1.61 7.09
CA PHE A 17 -0.23 -1.83 8.28
C PHE A 17 -0.38 -0.57 9.12
N LEU A 18 0.67 0.23 9.29
CA LEU A 18 0.57 1.52 10.00
C LEU A 18 -0.44 2.46 9.31
N MET A 19 -0.37 2.59 7.99
CA MET A 19 -1.34 3.39 7.23
C MET A 19 -2.75 2.80 7.34
N LEU A 20 -2.90 1.48 7.24
CA LEU A 20 -4.20 0.81 7.43
C LEU A 20 -4.78 1.08 8.82
N SER A 21 -3.98 0.97 9.88
CA SER A 21 -4.42 1.23 11.25
C SER A 21 -4.86 2.68 11.43
N ILE A 22 -4.12 3.65 10.89
CA ILE A 22 -4.50 5.06 10.91
C ILE A 22 -5.83 5.25 10.16
N TRP A 23 -5.95 4.67 8.98
CA TRP A 23 -7.13 4.79 8.14
C TRP A 23 -8.39 4.22 8.81
N VAL A 24 -8.29 3.03 9.40
CA VAL A 24 -9.39 2.39 10.15
C VAL A 24 -9.74 3.19 11.41
N ALA A 25 -8.74 3.66 12.17
CA ALA A 25 -8.96 4.44 13.39
C ALA A 25 -9.74 5.74 13.12
N HIS A 26 -9.50 6.36 11.96
CA HIS A 26 -10.21 7.58 11.52
C HIS A 26 -11.46 7.28 10.68
N GLY A 27 -11.90 6.02 10.63
CA GLY A 27 -13.18 5.63 10.06
C GLY A 27 -13.20 5.35 8.56
N GLY A 28 -12.05 5.27 7.90
CA GLY A 28 -12.00 5.11 6.45
C GLY A 28 -12.69 3.83 5.92
N ALA A 29 -12.80 2.79 6.75
CA ALA A 29 -13.50 1.55 6.40
C ALA A 29 -15.04 1.69 6.37
N ARG A 30 -15.61 2.79 6.87
CA ARG A 30 -17.07 3.01 6.90
C ARG A 30 -17.54 3.53 5.55
N ALA A 31 -18.07 2.63 4.72
CA ALA A 31 -18.60 2.95 3.40
C ALA A 31 -19.83 3.88 3.44
N ASP A 32 -20.59 3.87 4.54
CA ASP A 32 -21.89 4.55 4.67
C ASP A 32 -21.79 5.99 5.18
N ALA A 33 -20.57 6.51 5.39
CA ALA A 33 -20.33 7.85 5.94
C ALA A 33 -19.63 8.74 4.89
N PRO A 34 -20.39 9.49 4.08
CA PRO A 34 -19.86 10.40 3.07
C PRO A 34 -18.82 11.37 3.67
N GLY A 35 -17.70 11.58 2.97
CA GLY A 35 -16.62 12.46 3.43
C GLY A 35 -15.59 11.82 4.38
N THR A 36 -15.81 10.58 4.85
CA THR A 36 -14.88 9.93 5.79
C THR A 36 -13.61 9.41 5.12
N SER A 37 -13.65 9.02 3.84
CA SER A 37 -12.48 8.55 3.07
C SER A 37 -12.73 8.66 1.56
N HIS A 38 -11.72 9.09 0.80
CA HIS A 38 -11.67 9.04 -0.66
C HIS A 38 -11.04 7.74 -1.18
N LEU A 39 -10.52 6.88 -0.30
CA LEU A 39 -10.05 5.53 -0.62
C LEU A 39 -11.19 4.51 -0.47
N PRO A 40 -11.60 3.81 -1.54
CA PRO A 40 -12.63 2.79 -1.45
C PRO A 40 -12.14 1.61 -0.59
N PRO A 41 -12.93 1.12 0.40
CA PRO A 41 -12.52 -0.01 1.22
C PRO A 41 -12.13 -1.25 0.40
N ALA A 42 -12.87 -1.54 -0.67
CA ALA A 42 -12.56 -2.65 -1.58
C ALA A 42 -11.16 -2.52 -2.22
N LEU A 43 -10.71 -1.29 -2.51
CA LEU A 43 -9.38 -1.04 -3.06
C LEU A 43 -8.29 -1.29 -2.00
N VAL A 44 -8.47 -0.78 -0.79
CA VAL A 44 -7.51 -0.93 0.32
C VAL A 44 -7.39 -2.40 0.74
N PHE A 45 -8.51 -3.07 0.99
CA PHE A 45 -8.51 -4.48 1.35
C PHE A 45 -8.11 -5.39 0.20
N GLY A 46 -8.43 -5.02 -1.05
CA GLY A 46 -7.95 -5.71 -2.24
C GLY A 46 -6.43 -5.66 -2.35
N HIS A 47 -5.83 -4.47 -2.19
CA HIS A 47 -4.38 -4.30 -2.16
C HIS A 47 -3.74 -5.16 -1.05
N LEU A 48 -4.27 -5.09 0.18
CA LEU A 48 -3.77 -5.90 1.30
C LEU A 48 -3.89 -7.40 1.02
N GLY A 49 -5.04 -7.85 0.51
CA GLY A 49 -5.30 -9.26 0.23
C GLY A 49 -4.34 -9.82 -0.81
N VAL A 50 -4.17 -9.13 -1.94
CA VAL A 50 -3.22 -9.53 -2.98
C VAL A 50 -1.78 -9.47 -2.45
N ALA A 51 -1.44 -8.48 -1.62
CA ALA A 51 -0.10 -8.38 -1.01
C ALA A 51 0.21 -9.56 -0.07
N VAL A 52 -0.76 -9.99 0.74
CA VAL A 52 -0.60 -11.15 1.63
C VAL A 52 -0.46 -12.43 0.81
N VAL A 53 -1.30 -12.64 -0.20
CA VAL A 53 -1.19 -13.83 -1.07
C VAL A 53 0.15 -13.85 -1.79
N GLY A 54 0.59 -12.72 -2.35
CA GLY A 54 1.91 -12.60 -2.97
C GLY A 54 3.05 -12.91 -2.00
N LEU A 55 2.97 -12.41 -0.76
CA LEU A 55 4.00 -12.64 0.25
C LEU A 55 4.08 -14.11 0.66
N VAL A 56 2.94 -14.77 0.83
CA VAL A 56 2.88 -16.21 1.12
C VAL A 56 3.52 -17.03 -0.01
N LEU A 57 3.21 -16.69 -1.26
CA LEU A 57 3.84 -17.34 -2.41
C LEU A 57 5.34 -17.05 -2.49
N TRP A 58 5.78 -15.83 -2.17
CA TRP A 58 7.20 -15.49 -2.12
C TRP A 58 7.96 -16.29 -1.05
N ILE A 59 7.39 -16.40 0.15
CA ILE A 59 7.94 -17.24 1.22
C ILE A 59 7.98 -18.71 0.76
N SER A 60 6.93 -19.19 0.10
CA SER A 60 6.89 -20.55 -0.44
C SER A 60 8.00 -20.77 -1.48
N TYR A 61 8.26 -19.79 -2.35
CA TYR A 61 9.41 -19.81 -3.26
C TYR A 61 10.73 -19.89 -2.49
N VAL A 62 10.95 -19.03 -1.48
CA VAL A 62 12.18 -19.05 -0.67
C VAL A 62 12.42 -20.42 0.00
N LEU A 63 11.36 -21.14 0.37
CA LEU A 63 11.47 -22.46 1.01
C LEU A 63 11.64 -23.62 0.02
N THR A 64 11.07 -23.51 -1.18
CA THR A 64 11.00 -24.61 -2.16
C THR A 64 11.93 -24.44 -3.35
N ASP A 65 12.49 -23.25 -3.52
CA ASP A 65 13.27 -22.81 -4.69
C ASP A 65 12.55 -22.99 -6.03
N ASN A 66 11.21 -22.96 -6.00
CA ASN A 66 10.40 -23.13 -7.21
C ASN A 66 10.28 -21.82 -7.99
N HIS A 67 11.04 -21.69 -9.09
CA HIS A 67 11.04 -20.51 -9.96
C HIS A 67 9.67 -20.17 -10.56
N ALA A 68 8.80 -21.15 -10.82
CA ALA A 68 7.45 -20.84 -11.31
C ALA A 68 6.63 -20.08 -10.26
N VAL A 69 6.78 -20.43 -8.98
CA VAL A 69 6.16 -19.72 -7.86
C VAL A 69 6.73 -18.31 -7.72
N ALA A 70 8.03 -18.12 -7.93
CA ALA A 70 8.66 -16.81 -7.93
C ALA A 70 8.04 -15.86 -8.96
N TRP A 71 7.86 -16.33 -10.21
CA TRP A 71 7.23 -15.54 -11.27
C TRP A 71 5.76 -15.22 -10.99
N ILE A 72 4.99 -16.16 -10.43
CA ILE A 72 3.60 -15.91 -10.03
C ILE A 72 3.55 -14.85 -8.92
N ALA A 73 4.38 -14.99 -7.89
CA ALA A 73 4.46 -14.04 -6.78
C ALA A 73 4.89 -12.64 -7.26
N PHE A 74 5.85 -12.56 -8.19
CA PHE A 74 6.26 -11.31 -8.83
C PHE A 74 5.13 -10.68 -9.64
N ALA A 75 4.40 -11.46 -10.45
CA ALA A 75 3.25 -10.97 -11.21
C ALA A 75 2.16 -10.40 -10.28
N LEU A 76 1.88 -11.08 -9.15
CA LEU A 76 0.98 -10.56 -8.12
C LEU A 76 1.51 -9.28 -7.49
N LEU A 77 2.82 -9.18 -7.24
CA LEU A 77 3.44 -7.96 -6.72
C LEU A 77 3.29 -6.77 -7.68
N LEU A 78 3.28 -6.99 -9.01
CA LEU A 78 2.95 -5.95 -9.99
C LEU A 78 1.49 -5.47 -9.83
N VAL A 79 0.55 -6.38 -9.58
CA VAL A 79 -0.85 -6.03 -9.29
C VAL A 79 -0.94 -5.22 -7.99
N VAL A 80 -0.24 -5.65 -6.94
CA VAL A 80 -0.15 -4.92 -5.66
C VAL A 80 0.36 -3.50 -5.88
N ALA A 81 1.44 -3.35 -6.66
CA ALA A 81 2.02 -2.05 -6.99
C ALA A 81 1.03 -1.17 -7.77
N ALA A 82 0.34 -1.72 -8.78
CA ALA A 82 -0.68 -0.99 -9.53
C ALA A 82 -1.81 -0.48 -8.62
N LEU A 83 -2.34 -1.33 -7.73
CA LEU A 83 -3.36 -0.92 -6.76
C LEU A 83 -2.81 0.15 -5.79
N GLY A 84 -1.56 0.01 -5.35
CA GLY A 84 -0.85 1.00 -4.53
C GLY A 84 -0.74 2.36 -5.21
N PHE A 85 -0.38 2.40 -6.49
CA PHE A 85 -0.33 3.63 -7.29
C PHE A 85 -1.71 4.27 -7.47
N VAL A 86 -2.77 3.48 -7.66
CA VAL A 86 -4.14 4.01 -7.70
C VAL A 86 -4.50 4.68 -6.38
N MET A 87 -4.19 4.07 -5.23
CA MET A 87 -4.41 4.68 -3.93
C MET A 87 -3.57 5.96 -3.73
N LEU A 88 -2.29 5.93 -4.12
CA LEU A 88 -1.41 7.10 -4.04
C LEU A 88 -1.91 8.27 -4.89
N ALA A 89 -2.36 8.01 -6.12
CA ALA A 89 -2.93 9.02 -7.00
C ALA A 89 -4.21 9.64 -6.42
N ARG A 90 -5.08 8.81 -5.82
CA ARG A 90 -6.28 9.30 -5.13
C ARG A 90 -5.93 10.16 -3.93
N TRP A 91 -4.96 9.73 -3.11
CA TRP A 91 -4.47 10.50 -1.96
C TRP A 91 -3.84 11.83 -2.37
N TRP A 92 -3.00 11.84 -3.40
CA TRP A 92 -2.32 13.05 -3.90
C TRP A 92 -3.31 14.13 -4.37
N ASN A 93 -4.44 13.71 -4.93
CA ASN A 93 -5.50 14.61 -5.39
C ASN A 93 -6.41 15.13 -4.26
N THR A 94 -6.14 14.79 -2.99
CA THR A 94 -6.90 15.33 -1.84
C THR A 94 -6.29 16.63 -1.31
N PRO A 95 -7.09 17.54 -0.72
CA PRO A 95 -6.61 18.76 -0.07
C PRO A 95 -5.59 18.52 1.06
N ALA A 96 -5.58 17.30 1.61
CA ALA A 96 -4.63 16.89 2.65
C ALA A 96 -3.18 16.82 2.16
N ALA A 97 -2.96 16.47 0.90
CA ALA A 97 -1.62 16.41 0.30
C ALA A 97 -1.05 17.80 -0.02
N SER A 98 -1.91 18.82 -0.16
CA SER A 98 -1.55 20.16 -0.61
C SER A 98 -1.19 21.13 0.52
N GLY A 99 -1.38 20.75 1.79
CA GLY A 99 -1.06 21.60 2.94
C GLY A 99 -1.88 22.90 3.02
N THR A 100 -2.82 23.12 2.10
CA THR A 100 -3.70 24.29 2.04
C THR A 100 -4.86 24.13 3.00
N ALA A 101 -4.57 24.19 4.29
CA ALA A 101 -5.51 24.68 5.28
C ALA A 101 -5.51 26.22 5.21
N SER A 102 -5.92 26.79 4.07
CA SER A 102 -6.20 28.23 3.96
C SER A 102 -7.70 28.41 3.98
N GLY A 103 -8.19 29.11 5.01
CA GLY A 103 -9.60 29.27 5.31
C GLY A 103 -10.45 29.94 4.23
N ASN A 104 -11.76 29.80 4.48
CA ASN A 104 -12.93 30.47 3.90
C ASN A 104 -13.71 29.63 2.88
N GLY A 105 -14.70 28.91 3.42
CA GLY A 105 -15.78 28.26 2.68
C GLY A 105 -16.55 27.33 3.61
N GLU A 106 -17.81 27.65 3.88
CA GLU A 106 -18.73 26.89 4.71
C GLU A 106 -18.86 25.43 4.25
N GLU A 107 -18.29 24.47 4.99
CA GLU A 107 -18.68 23.05 4.88
C GLU A 107 -18.82 22.42 6.28
N SER A 108 -20.07 22.47 6.74
CA SER A 108 -20.74 21.48 7.58
C SER A 108 -19.92 20.26 8.07
N GLY A 109 -19.53 20.27 9.34
CA GLY A 109 -19.63 19.12 10.27
C GLY A 109 -18.88 17.79 10.00
N ALA A 110 -18.22 17.60 8.85
CA ALA A 110 -17.49 16.36 8.55
C ALA A 110 -16.02 16.48 8.98
N GLY A 111 -15.56 15.61 9.88
CA GLY A 111 -14.15 15.54 10.26
C GLY A 111 -13.24 15.29 9.04
N ARG A 112 -11.95 15.67 9.17
CA ARG A 112 -10.92 15.45 8.13
C ARG A 112 -10.93 13.99 7.63
N ALA A 113 -10.87 13.77 6.32
CA ALA A 113 -10.85 12.42 5.71
C ALA A 113 -9.73 11.54 6.32
N ALA A 114 -9.96 10.24 6.43
CA ALA A 114 -9.09 9.32 7.17
C ALA A 114 -7.63 9.34 6.67
N GLU A 115 -7.42 9.28 5.36
CA GLU A 115 -6.12 9.30 4.70
C GLU A 115 -5.38 10.64 4.81
N SER A 116 -6.04 11.72 5.24
CA SER A 116 -5.37 13.00 5.53
C SER A 116 -4.43 12.92 6.73
N HIS A 117 -4.58 11.88 7.55
CA HIS A 117 -3.75 11.63 8.73
C HIS A 117 -2.51 10.79 8.43
N PHE A 118 -2.30 10.38 7.18
CA PHE A 118 -1.13 9.61 6.80
C PHE A 118 0.14 10.47 6.88
N PRO A 119 1.17 10.05 7.65
CA PRO A 119 2.45 10.74 7.64
C PRO A 119 3.13 10.56 6.28
N VAL A 120 3.48 11.66 5.61
CA VAL A 120 4.14 11.65 4.28
C VAL A 120 5.42 10.80 4.30
N ALA A 121 6.18 10.82 5.40
CA ALA A 121 7.37 9.99 5.56
C ALA A 121 7.07 8.48 5.49
N ILE A 122 5.93 8.05 6.04
CA ILE A 122 5.51 6.64 5.98
C ILE A 122 5.07 6.27 4.56
N ILE A 123 4.33 7.14 3.87
CA ILE A 123 3.93 6.92 2.47
C ILE A 123 5.18 6.80 1.58
N ALA A 124 6.10 7.75 1.69
CA ALA A 124 7.34 7.76 0.91
C ALA A 124 8.20 6.53 1.21
N GLY A 125 8.39 6.20 2.50
CA GLY A 125 9.12 5.01 2.92
C GLY A 125 8.49 3.73 2.37
N HIS A 126 7.18 3.57 2.52
CA HIS A 126 6.44 2.44 1.97
C HIS A 126 6.64 2.32 0.45
N GLY A 127 6.51 3.42 -0.30
CA GLY A 127 6.71 3.45 -1.75
C GLY A 127 8.14 3.07 -2.18
N VAL A 128 9.15 3.59 -1.49
CA VAL A 128 10.57 3.28 -1.77
C VAL A 128 10.87 1.80 -1.50
N PHE A 129 10.46 1.27 -0.35
CA PHE A 129 10.65 -0.14 -0.06
C PHE A 129 9.82 -1.04 -0.99
N ALA A 130 8.63 -0.63 -1.43
CA ALA A 130 7.86 -1.35 -2.44
C ALA A 130 8.61 -1.43 -3.79
N ALA A 131 9.22 -0.33 -4.24
CA ALA A 131 10.04 -0.32 -5.44
C ALA A 131 11.29 -1.21 -5.31
N ALA A 132 11.94 -1.19 -4.14
CA ALA A 132 13.06 -2.09 -3.85
C ALA A 132 12.62 -3.57 -3.86
N THR A 133 11.46 -3.90 -3.29
CA THR A 133 10.89 -5.26 -3.34
C THR A 133 10.63 -5.71 -4.78
N LEU A 134 10.07 -4.84 -5.63
CA LEU A 134 9.89 -5.13 -7.05
C LEU A 134 11.22 -5.44 -7.74
N LEU A 135 12.23 -4.61 -7.51
CA LEU A 135 13.55 -4.83 -8.10
C LEU A 135 14.17 -6.15 -7.62
N PHE A 136 14.23 -6.39 -6.31
CA PHE A 136 14.85 -7.59 -5.76
C PHE A 136 14.09 -8.87 -6.11
N SER A 137 12.75 -8.81 -6.17
CA SER A 137 11.94 -9.96 -6.59
C SER A 137 12.13 -10.28 -8.07
N PHE A 138 12.21 -9.27 -8.93
CA PHE A 138 12.52 -9.47 -10.34
C PHE A 138 13.90 -10.09 -10.54
N LEU A 139 14.93 -9.54 -9.88
CA LEU A 139 16.28 -10.09 -9.94
C LEU A 139 16.32 -11.53 -9.42
N ALA A 140 15.64 -11.83 -8.32
CA ALA A 140 15.56 -13.20 -7.79
C ALA A 140 14.84 -14.16 -8.76
N ALA A 141 13.76 -13.73 -9.41
CA ALA A 141 13.07 -14.54 -10.42
C ALA A 141 13.94 -14.85 -11.65
N LEU A 142 14.89 -13.97 -11.98
CA LEU A 142 15.92 -14.18 -13.00
C LEU A 142 17.10 -15.07 -12.54
N GLY A 143 17.15 -15.46 -11.27
CA GLY A 143 18.24 -16.25 -10.70
C GLY A 143 19.43 -15.44 -10.19
N LEU A 144 19.24 -14.14 -9.94
CA LEU A 144 20.24 -13.22 -9.38
C LEU A 144 20.04 -12.99 -7.86
#